data_AF-A0A7V1MJG8-F1
#
_entry.id   AF-A0A7V1MJG8-F1
#
_cell.length_a   1.000
_cell.length_b   1.000
_cell.length_c   1.000
_cell.angle_alpha   90.00
_cell.angle_beta   90.00
_cell.angle_gamma   90.00
#
_symmetry.space_group_name_H-M   'P 1'
#
loop_
_entity.id
_entity.type
_entity.pdbx_description
1 polymer ?
#
loop_
_entity_poly.entity_id
_entity_poly.type
_entity_poly.pdbx_seq_one_letter_code
_entity_poly.pdbx_strand_id
1 'polypeptide(L)'
;MSTGITFYAIFFAAIFTSNILLTNYLGMCSFLAVSREVKTSAGLGMAVIFVLAVTSVLNWLAYRYILLPLELVYLRYIVFIVIIAAFVQLIEMIIERVSDTLYASLGIFLPLITVNCAILGVSLFMVIRNYNFLSSFFFGLGSGIGWALAIIAMAGIRQKMARSRVPKGLAGAGIALVIAGIMALAFMGFSGMIKIS
;
A
#
# COMPACT_ATOMS: atom_id res chain seq x y z
N MET A 1 -8.15 9.79 23.47
CA MET A 1 -7.91 8.95 24.66
C MET A 1 -7.75 7.51 24.18
N SER A 2 -6.56 7.16 23.71
CA SER A 2 -6.04 5.79 23.51
C SER A 2 -4.52 5.93 23.50
N THR A 3 -3.96 6.20 24.68
CA THR A 3 -2.54 6.50 24.91
C THR A 3 -1.73 5.24 25.24
N GLY A 4 -2.27 4.05 24.96
CA GLY A 4 -1.72 2.77 25.41
C GLY A 4 -1.27 1.79 24.32
N ILE A 5 -1.40 2.11 23.03
CA ILE A 5 -0.96 1.19 21.97
C ILE A 5 0.52 1.45 21.68
N THR A 6 1.37 0.50 22.02
CA THR A 6 2.80 0.52 21.73
C THR A 6 3.00 0.70 20.22
N PHE A 7 3.86 1.62 19.78
CA PHE A 7 4.12 1.89 18.34
C PHE A 7 4.45 0.61 17.56
N TYR A 8 5.13 -0.33 18.22
CA TYR A 8 5.44 -1.66 17.71
C TYR A 8 4.17 -2.50 17.45
N ALA A 9 3.16 -2.44 18.31
CA ALA A 9 1.91 -3.17 18.13
C ALA A 9 1.13 -2.64 16.92
N ILE A 10 1.10 -1.32 16.68
CA ILE A 10 0.50 -0.73 15.47
C ILE A 10 1.26 -1.18 14.22
N PHE A 11 2.59 -1.19 14.27
CA PHE A 11 3.44 -1.62 13.17
C PHE A 11 3.21 -3.08 12.80
N PHE A 12 3.29 -4.01 13.77
CA PHE A 12 3.05 -5.43 13.52
C PHE A 12 1.61 -5.73 13.13
N ALA A 13 0.64 -5.02 13.72
CA ALA A 13 -0.76 -5.20 13.38
C ALA A 13 -1.08 -4.68 11.96
N ALA A 14 -0.46 -3.59 11.52
CA ALA A 14 -0.61 -3.09 10.14
C ALA A 14 -0.03 -4.06 9.10
N ILE A 15 1.05 -4.78 9.43
CA ILE A 15 1.67 -5.76 8.53
C ILE A 15 0.82 -7.03 8.40
N PHE A 16 0.38 -7.60 9.53
CA PHE A 16 -0.23 -8.94 9.56
C PHE A 16 -1.73 -8.94 9.85
N THR A 17 -2.19 -8.18 10.85
CA THR A 17 -3.57 -8.29 11.37
C THR A 17 -4.58 -7.41 10.63
N SER A 18 -4.13 -6.29 10.08
CA SER A 18 -4.92 -5.30 9.33
C SER A 18 -4.25 -4.99 8.00
N ASN A 19 -3.81 -6.03 7.28
CA ASN A 19 -3.14 -5.86 6.01
C ASN A 19 -4.04 -5.10 5.03
N ILE A 20 -3.56 -3.96 4.56
CA ILE A 20 -4.35 -3.03 3.74
C ILE A 20 -4.83 -3.68 2.42
N LEU A 21 -4.07 -4.64 1.89
CA LEU A 21 -4.35 -5.26 0.60
C LEU A 21 -5.21 -6.51 0.72
N LEU A 22 -4.90 -7.41 1.65
CA LEU A 22 -5.57 -8.71 1.73
C LEU A 22 -6.79 -8.71 2.67
N THR A 23 -6.82 -7.83 3.67
CA THR A 23 -7.92 -7.74 4.63
C THR A 23 -8.90 -6.62 4.27
N ASN A 24 -8.40 -5.47 3.81
CA ASN A 24 -9.23 -4.32 3.45
C ASN A 24 -9.45 -4.19 1.93
N TYR A 25 -8.85 -5.05 1.11
CA TYR A 25 -9.00 -5.08 -0.36
C TYR A 25 -8.60 -3.77 -1.09
N LEU A 26 -7.63 -3.02 -0.57
CA LEU A 26 -7.11 -1.81 -1.24
C LEU A 26 -5.80 -2.09 -2.00
N GLY A 27 -5.63 -1.46 -3.15
CA GLY A 27 -4.41 -1.51 -3.96
C GLY A 27 -4.36 -2.66 -4.97
N MET A 28 -5.51 -3.26 -5.32
CA MET A 28 -5.59 -4.41 -6.22
C MET A 28 -5.14 -4.12 -7.66
N CYS A 29 -5.28 -2.88 -8.13
CA CYS A 29 -5.02 -2.52 -9.54
C CYS A 29 -3.56 -2.75 -9.94
N SER A 30 -2.62 -2.16 -9.19
CA SER A 30 -1.18 -2.31 -9.40
C SER A 30 -0.69 -3.71 -9.00
N PHE A 31 -1.33 -4.31 -8.00
CA PHE A 31 -1.05 -5.67 -7.55
C PHE A 31 -1.34 -6.74 -8.62
N LEU A 32 -2.46 -6.67 -9.33
CA LEU A 32 -2.79 -7.61 -10.40
C LEU A 32 -1.96 -7.36 -11.67
N ALA A 33 -1.63 -6.11 -11.95
CA ALA A 33 -0.85 -5.70 -13.12
C ALA A 33 0.63 -6.11 -13.04
N VAL A 34 1.28 -5.88 -11.90
CA VAL A 34 2.76 -5.97 -11.74
C VAL A 34 3.19 -7.15 -10.84
N SER A 35 2.47 -8.27 -10.90
CA SER A 35 2.78 -9.49 -10.12
C SER A 35 3.26 -10.68 -10.97
N ARG A 36 3.84 -10.42 -12.15
CA ARG A 36 4.36 -11.50 -13.03
C ARG A 36 5.77 -11.95 -12.65
N GLU A 37 6.61 -11.02 -12.19
CA GLU A 37 8.02 -11.29 -11.91
C GLU A 37 8.40 -10.74 -10.54
N VAL A 38 9.08 -11.55 -9.73
CA VAL A 38 9.47 -11.16 -8.37
C VAL A 38 10.36 -9.91 -8.34
N LYS A 39 11.26 -9.76 -9.32
CA LYS A 39 12.18 -8.61 -9.39
C LYS A 39 11.44 -7.27 -9.58
N THR A 40 10.48 -7.22 -10.49
CA THR A 40 9.69 -6.01 -10.75
C THR A 40 8.71 -5.71 -9.63
N SER A 41 8.05 -6.76 -9.09
CA SER A 41 7.17 -6.63 -7.92
C SER A 41 7.88 -6.14 -6.67
N ALA A 42 9.12 -6.58 -6.42
CA ALA A 42 9.91 -6.11 -5.28
C ALA A 42 10.30 -4.64 -5.42
N GLY A 43 10.67 -4.20 -6.62
CA GLY A 43 10.96 -2.79 -6.91
C GLY A 43 9.75 -1.88 -6.66
N LEU A 44 8.57 -2.28 -7.17
CA LEU A 44 7.31 -1.58 -6.91
C LEU A 44 6.93 -1.59 -5.42
N GLY A 45 7.13 -2.72 -4.74
CA GLY A 45 6.94 -2.87 -3.30
C GLY A 45 7.73 -1.84 -2.49
N MET A 46 9.01 -1.69 -2.78
CA MET A 46 9.88 -0.71 -2.12
C MET A 46 9.44 0.73 -2.39
N ALA A 47 9.07 1.06 -3.64
CA ALA A 47 8.55 2.37 -3.97
C ALA A 47 7.27 2.70 -3.17
N VAL A 48 6.34 1.75 -3.07
CA VAL A 48 5.08 1.92 -2.31
C VAL A 48 5.34 2.05 -0.81
N ILE A 49 6.28 1.30 -0.22
CA ILE A 49 6.69 1.47 1.18
C ILE A 49 7.15 2.91 1.44
N PHE A 50 8.04 3.41 0.59
CA PHE A 50 8.59 4.75 0.72
C PHE A 50 7.52 5.83 0.57
N VAL A 51 6.65 5.70 -0.44
CA VAL A 51 5.52 6.62 -0.66
C VAL A 51 4.59 6.62 0.55
N LEU A 52 4.19 5.45 1.06
CA LEU A 52 3.28 5.35 2.21
C LEU A 52 3.88 5.93 3.49
N ALA A 53 5.16 5.68 3.75
CA ALA A 53 5.85 6.20 4.92
C ALA A 53 5.86 7.74 4.94
N VAL A 54 6.17 8.36 3.80
CA VAL A 54 6.29 9.82 3.72
C VAL A 54 4.92 10.49 3.58
N THR A 55 4.04 9.98 2.70
CA THR A 55 2.71 10.58 2.48
C THR A 55 1.82 10.50 3.72
N SER A 56 1.93 9.44 4.52
CA SER A 56 1.20 9.35 5.80
C SER A 56 1.59 10.46 6.78
N VAL A 57 2.88 10.84 6.82
CA VAL A 57 3.37 11.93 7.65
C VAL A 57 2.96 13.29 7.09
N LEU A 58 3.14 13.50 5.78
CA LEU A 58 2.75 14.74 5.12
C LEU A 58 1.25 15.02 5.25
N ASN A 59 0.42 13.99 5.04
CA ASN A 59 -1.03 14.12 5.19
C ASN A 59 -1.43 14.36 6.64
N TRP A 60 -0.71 13.81 7.63
CA TRP A 60 -0.97 14.09 9.04
C TRP A 60 -0.69 15.56 9.37
N LEU A 61 0.44 16.10 8.87
CA LEU A 61 0.79 17.51 9.03
C LEU A 61 -0.24 18.41 8.37
N ALA A 62 -0.61 18.13 7.13
CA ALA A 62 -1.64 18.89 6.42
C ALA A 62 -2.99 18.85 7.15
N TYR A 63 -3.40 17.66 7.64
CA TYR A 63 -4.65 17.52 8.37
C TYR A 63 -4.66 18.33 9.66
N ARG A 64 -3.58 18.28 10.46
CA ARG A 64 -3.51 18.92 11.77
C ARG A 64 -3.28 20.43 11.71
N TYR A 65 -2.43 20.89 10.79
CA TYR A 65 -2.03 22.30 10.71
C TYR A 65 -2.83 23.12 9.69
N ILE A 66 -3.51 22.50 8.73
CA ILE A 66 -4.26 23.22 7.70
C ILE A 66 -5.75 22.95 7.85
N LEU A 67 -6.18 21.68 7.82
CA LEU A 67 -7.62 21.37 7.73
C LEU A 67 -8.38 21.61 9.03
N LEU A 68 -7.78 21.29 10.17
CA LEU A 68 -8.39 21.52 11.48
C LEU A 68 -8.55 23.01 11.83
N PRO A 69 -7.52 23.88 11.72
CA PRO A 69 -7.68 25.29 12.08
C PRO A 69 -8.54 26.08 11.11
N LEU A 70 -8.63 25.67 9.85
CA LEU A 70 -9.47 26.33 8.85
C LEU A 70 -10.90 25.73 8.77
N GLU A 71 -11.23 24.71 9.59
CA GLU A 71 -12.50 23.97 9.54
C GLU A 71 -12.84 23.34 8.16
N LEU A 72 -11.84 23.19 7.29
CA LEU A 72 -11.96 22.70 5.91
C LEU A 72 -11.98 21.16 5.80
N VAL A 73 -12.55 20.50 6.81
CA VAL A 73 -12.51 19.05 6.98
C VAL A 73 -13.21 18.29 5.83
N TYR A 74 -14.13 18.95 5.11
CA TYR A 74 -14.81 18.40 3.93
C TYR A 74 -13.88 18.25 2.71
N LEU A 75 -12.79 19.02 2.62
CA LEU A 75 -11.82 18.97 1.50
C LEU A 75 -10.72 17.91 1.67
N ARG A 76 -10.77 17.11 2.73
CA ARG A 76 -9.72 16.13 3.08
C ARG A 76 -9.30 15.21 1.93
N TYR A 77 -10.26 14.74 1.15
CA TYR A 77 -10.00 13.83 0.03
C TYR A 77 -9.13 14.51 -1.04
N ILE A 78 -9.50 15.73 -1.43
CA ILE A 78 -8.83 16.49 -2.48
C ILE A 78 -7.41 16.84 -2.01
N VAL A 79 -7.26 17.34 -0.77
CA VAL A 79 -5.95 17.71 -0.23
C VAL A 79 -5.01 16.52 -0.16
N PHE A 80 -5.47 15.36 0.31
CA PHE A 80 -4.63 14.16 0.37
C PHE A 80 -4.21 13.67 -1.01
N ILE A 81 -5.11 13.68 -2.00
CA ILE A 81 -4.78 13.29 -3.38
C ILE A 81 -3.72 14.23 -3.97
N VAL A 82 -3.85 15.55 -3.76
CA VAL A 82 -2.88 16.54 -4.26
C VAL A 82 -1.50 16.35 -3.63
N ILE A 83 -1.42 16.11 -2.32
CA ILE A 83 -0.15 15.86 -1.62
C ILE A 83 0.51 14.56 -2.14
N ILE A 84 -0.27 13.49 -2.30
CA ILE A 84 0.22 12.22 -2.85
C ILE A 84 0.71 12.42 -4.28
N ALA A 85 -0.06 13.10 -5.13
CA ALA A 85 0.30 13.35 -6.53
C ALA A 85 1.61 14.16 -6.64
N ALA A 86 1.74 15.25 -5.88
CA ALA A 86 2.95 16.05 -5.86
C ALA A 86 4.18 15.25 -5.41
N PHE A 87 4.02 14.41 -4.37
CA PHE A 87 5.12 13.60 -3.86
C PHE A 87 5.53 12.46 -4.80
N VAL A 88 4.56 11.79 -5.42
CA VAL A 88 4.83 10.73 -6.40
C VAL A 88 5.47 11.32 -7.67
N GLN A 89 5.06 12.51 -8.10
CA GLN A 89 5.70 13.20 -9.22
C GLN A 89 7.18 13.47 -8.95
N LEU A 90 7.49 13.89 -7.72
CA LEU A 90 8.88 14.07 -7.29
C LEU A 90 9.65 12.74 -7.34
N ILE A 91 9.04 11.65 -6.87
CA ILE A 91 9.64 10.31 -6.92
C ILE A 91 9.87 9.84 -8.37
N GLU A 92 8.96 10.14 -9.29
CA GLU A 92 9.11 9.78 -10.70
C GLU A 92 10.38 10.39 -11.29
N MET A 93 10.60 11.68 -11.06
CA MET A 93 11.84 12.36 -11.49
C MET A 93 13.10 11.77 -10.82
N ILE A 94 13.02 11.34 -9.56
CA ILE A 94 14.15 10.70 -8.87
C ILE A 94 14.45 9.33 -9.48
N ILE A 95 13.43 8.49 -9.73
CA ILE A 95 13.61 7.13 -10.25
C ILE A 95 14.19 7.17 -11.66
N GLU A 96 13.71 8.08 -12.51
CA GLU A 96 14.26 8.31 -13.86
C GLU A 96 15.76 8.65 -13.80
N ARG A 97 16.19 9.41 -12.78
CA ARG A 97 17.60 9.80 -12.65
C ARG A 97 18.51 8.73 -12.04
N VAL A 98 17.97 7.89 -11.13
CA VAL A 98 18.77 6.95 -10.34
C VAL A 98 18.86 5.57 -10.99
N SER A 99 17.80 5.11 -11.68
CA SER A 99 17.76 3.73 -12.19
C SER A 99 16.97 3.56 -13.49
N ASP A 100 17.68 3.58 -14.62
CA ASP A 100 17.11 3.33 -15.95
C ASP A 100 16.42 1.95 -16.05
N THR A 101 16.96 0.93 -15.37
CA THR A 101 16.42 -0.43 -15.43
C THR A 101 15.04 -0.54 -14.78
N LEU A 102 14.82 0.20 -13.69
CA LEU A 102 13.55 0.21 -12.97
C LEU A 102 12.54 1.08 -13.72
N TYR A 103 12.98 2.22 -14.27
CA TYR A 103 12.16 3.08 -15.10
C TYR A 103 11.69 2.38 -16.39
N ALA A 104 12.57 1.65 -17.07
CA ALA A 104 12.21 0.87 -18.27
C ALA A 104 11.17 -0.23 -17.99
N SER A 105 11.17 -0.79 -16.78
CA SER A 105 10.24 -1.87 -16.39
C SER A 105 8.94 -1.35 -15.78
N LEU A 106 8.97 -0.16 -15.15
CA LEU A 106 7.92 0.33 -14.27
C LEU A 106 7.36 1.70 -14.68
N GLY A 107 7.97 2.41 -15.64
CA GLY A 107 7.65 3.81 -15.99
C GLY A 107 6.17 4.07 -16.25
N ILE A 108 5.49 3.16 -16.97
CA ILE A 108 4.05 3.27 -17.25
C ILE A 108 3.20 3.12 -15.97
N PHE A 109 3.70 2.41 -14.97
CA PHE A 109 3.01 2.12 -13.71
C PHE A 109 3.34 3.10 -12.58
N LEU A 110 4.32 4.00 -12.75
CA LEU A 110 4.64 5.02 -11.74
C LEU A 110 3.46 5.98 -11.48
N PRO A 111 2.77 6.50 -12.51
CA PRO A 111 1.56 7.29 -12.30
C PRO A 111 0.45 6.52 -11.59
N LEU A 112 0.40 5.19 -11.71
CA LEU A 112 -0.58 4.34 -11.05
C LEU A 112 -0.41 4.30 -9.51
N ILE A 113 0.74 4.75 -9.00
CA ILE A 113 0.97 4.93 -7.56
C ILE A 113 0.11 6.09 -7.03
N THR A 114 -0.07 7.18 -7.79
CA THR A 114 -0.87 8.35 -7.36
C THR A 114 -2.31 7.99 -7.03
N VAL A 115 -2.90 7.13 -7.86
CA VAL A 115 -4.29 6.65 -7.75
C VAL A 115 -4.39 5.33 -6.99
N ASN A 116 -3.32 4.90 -6.31
CA ASN A 116 -3.34 3.67 -5.55
C ASN A 116 -4.22 3.85 -4.31
N CYS A 117 -5.34 3.13 -4.27
CA CYS A 117 -6.31 3.22 -3.19
C CYS A 117 -5.73 2.78 -1.83
N ALA A 118 -4.68 1.96 -1.77
CA ALA A 118 -4.01 1.66 -0.50
C ALA A 118 -3.35 2.91 0.11
N ILE A 119 -2.78 3.79 -0.72
CA ILE A 119 -2.06 4.99 -0.28
C ILE A 119 -3.03 6.04 0.26
N LEU A 120 -4.10 6.28 -0.49
CA LEU A 120 -5.20 7.13 -0.04
C LEU A 120 -5.87 6.56 1.22
N GLY A 121 -6.14 5.25 1.24
CA GLY A 121 -6.80 4.58 2.35
C GLY A 121 -6.02 4.67 3.67
N VAL A 122 -4.70 4.50 3.65
CA VAL A 122 -3.85 4.68 4.84
C VAL A 122 -3.96 6.10 5.39
N SER A 123 -3.97 7.11 4.51
CA SER A 123 -4.11 8.52 4.91
C SER A 123 -5.48 8.78 5.56
N LEU A 124 -6.53 8.14 5.07
CA LEU A 124 -7.87 8.22 5.66
C LEU A 124 -7.99 7.49 7.00
N PHE A 125 -7.48 6.25 7.09
CA PHE A 125 -7.53 5.47 8.31
C PHE A 125 -6.75 6.13 9.45
N MET A 126 -5.67 6.85 9.12
CA MET A 126 -4.93 7.67 10.08
C MET A 126 -5.80 8.75 10.73
N VAL A 127 -6.68 9.39 9.96
CA VAL A 127 -7.64 10.38 10.49
C VAL A 127 -8.75 9.70 11.29
N ILE A 128 -9.35 8.63 10.76
CA ILE A 128 -10.47 7.92 11.42
C ILE A 128 -10.03 7.36 12.78
N ARG A 129 -8.80 6.82 12.86
CA ARG A 129 -8.24 6.23 14.08
C ARG A 129 -7.53 7.25 14.98
N ASN A 130 -7.54 8.54 14.62
CA ASN A 130 -6.91 9.64 15.37
C ASN A 130 -5.48 9.33 15.81
N TYR A 131 -4.63 8.90 14.87
CA TYR A 131 -3.23 8.59 15.18
C TYR A 131 -2.40 9.85 15.44
N ASN A 132 -1.40 9.75 16.31
CA ASN A 132 -0.36 10.77 16.52
C ASN A 132 0.69 10.74 15.40
N PHE A 133 1.53 11.77 15.30
CA PHE A 133 2.60 11.88 14.28
C PHE A 133 3.45 10.60 14.16
N LEU A 134 3.99 10.11 15.28
CA LEU A 134 4.78 8.88 15.31
C LEU A 134 3.96 7.65 14.90
N SER A 135 2.74 7.53 15.43
CA SER A 135 1.85 6.41 15.11
C SER A 135 1.48 6.38 13.63
N SER A 136 1.30 7.54 12.99
CA SER A 136 1.01 7.68 11.55
C SER A 136 2.17 7.18 10.69
N PHE A 137 3.41 7.53 11.06
CA PHE A 137 4.61 7.05 10.35
C PHE A 137 4.75 5.53 10.44
N PHE A 138 4.66 4.95 11.64
CA PHE A 138 4.73 3.51 11.84
C PHE A 138 3.56 2.77 11.17
N PHE A 139 2.36 3.36 11.15
CA PHE A 139 1.21 2.81 10.45
C PHE A 139 1.39 2.84 8.92
N GLY A 140 1.96 3.92 8.37
CA GLY A 140 2.30 4.04 6.95
C GLY A 140 3.36 3.03 6.53
N LEU A 141 4.47 2.95 7.28
CA LEU A 141 5.51 1.95 7.05
C LEU A 141 4.99 0.51 7.16
N GLY A 142 4.23 0.20 8.22
CA GLY A 142 3.67 -1.13 8.44
C GLY A 142 2.71 -1.55 7.33
N SER A 143 1.81 -0.64 6.94
CA SER A 143 0.89 -0.85 5.80
C SER A 143 1.64 -1.05 4.48
N GLY A 144 2.72 -0.29 4.25
CA GLY A 144 3.55 -0.42 3.06
C GLY A 144 4.28 -1.75 3.00
N ILE A 145 4.87 -2.19 4.12
CA ILE A 145 5.55 -3.48 4.22
C ILE A 145 4.55 -4.63 4.02
N GLY A 146 3.35 -4.52 4.61
CA GLY A 146 2.27 -5.48 4.40
C GLY A 146 1.86 -5.59 2.93
N TRP A 147 1.79 -4.46 2.21
CA TRP A 147 1.51 -4.42 0.78
C TRP A 147 2.65 -5.04 -0.06
N ALA A 148 3.90 -4.68 0.24
CA ALA A 148 5.08 -5.21 -0.45
C ALA A 148 5.23 -6.74 -0.25
N LEU A 149 4.98 -7.23 0.97
CA LEU A 149 5.00 -8.66 1.26
C LEU A 149 3.93 -9.40 0.44
N ALA A 150 2.72 -8.83 0.34
CA ALA A 150 1.65 -9.43 -0.44
C ALA A 150 2.00 -9.51 -1.95
N ILE A 151 2.52 -8.43 -2.55
CA ILE A 151 2.86 -8.45 -4.00
C ILE A 151 4.02 -9.38 -4.31
N ILE A 152 5.03 -9.46 -3.43
CA ILE A 152 6.17 -10.39 -3.59
C ILE A 152 5.67 -11.84 -3.48
N ALA A 153 4.79 -12.14 -2.51
CA ALA A 153 4.20 -13.46 -2.37
C ALA A 153 3.38 -13.84 -3.61
N MET A 154 2.55 -12.92 -4.11
CA MET A 154 1.78 -13.16 -5.34
C MET A 154 2.70 -13.41 -6.55
N ALA A 155 3.76 -12.61 -6.71
CA ALA A 155 4.71 -12.79 -7.79
C ALA A 155 5.42 -14.14 -7.73
N GLY A 156 5.81 -14.58 -6.53
CA GLY A 156 6.39 -15.91 -6.32
C GLY A 156 5.43 -17.04 -6.71
N ILE A 157 4.16 -16.94 -6.31
CA ILE A 157 3.13 -17.93 -6.68
C ILE A 157 2.90 -17.92 -8.19
N ARG A 158 2.76 -16.75 -8.82
CA ARG A 158 2.52 -16.61 -10.26
C ARG A 158 3.71 -17.12 -11.08
N GLN A 159 4.94 -16.85 -10.65
CA GLN A 159 6.14 -17.33 -11.33
C GLN A 159 6.29 -18.85 -11.21
N LYS A 160 5.93 -19.45 -10.07
CA LYS A 160 5.88 -20.91 -9.90
C LYS A 160 4.78 -21.53 -10.78
N MET A 161 3.60 -20.91 -10.83
CA MET A 161 2.45 -21.41 -11.57
C MET A 161 2.60 -21.28 -13.09
N ALA A 162 3.45 -20.36 -13.57
CA ALA A 162 3.78 -20.25 -15.00
C ALA A 162 4.40 -21.54 -15.57
N ARG A 163 4.98 -22.41 -14.73
CA ARG A 163 5.49 -23.73 -15.12
C ARG A 163 4.44 -24.84 -15.06
N SER A 164 3.25 -24.56 -14.53
CA SER A 164 2.17 -25.53 -14.34
C SER A 164 1.15 -25.45 -15.49
N ARG A 165 0.41 -26.54 -15.71
CA ARG A 165 -0.65 -26.60 -16.73
C ARG A 165 -1.91 -25.87 -16.26
N VAL A 166 -1.95 -24.55 -16.46
CA VAL A 166 -3.15 -23.73 -16.20
C VAL A 166 -4.11 -23.84 -17.41
N PRO A 167 -5.43 -24.00 -17.21
CA PRO A 167 -6.40 -23.98 -18.32
C PRO A 167 -6.30 -22.68 -19.12
N LYS A 168 -6.29 -22.77 -20.46
CA LYS A 168 -6.06 -21.61 -21.35
C LYS A 168 -7.06 -20.46 -21.11
N GLY A 169 -8.31 -20.76 -20.76
CA GLY A 169 -9.33 -19.75 -20.47
C GLY A 169 -9.15 -19.00 -19.14
N LEU A 170 -8.37 -19.53 -18.20
CA LEU A 170 -8.10 -18.93 -16.90
C LEU A 170 -6.73 -18.25 -16.82
N ALA A 171 -5.92 -18.33 -17.87
CA ALA A 171 -4.57 -17.78 -17.88
C ALA A 171 -4.58 -16.24 -17.70
N GLY A 172 -3.56 -15.72 -17.00
CA GLY A 172 -3.40 -14.28 -16.81
C GLY A 172 -4.16 -13.73 -15.60
N ALA A 173 -5.21 -12.94 -15.83
CA ALA A 173 -5.92 -12.21 -14.78
C ALA A 173 -6.88 -13.11 -13.96
N GLY A 174 -7.53 -14.09 -14.61
CA GLY A 174 -8.47 -15.00 -13.93
C GLY A 174 -7.78 -15.82 -12.84
N ILE A 175 -6.65 -16.46 -13.16
CA ILE A 175 -5.86 -17.20 -12.18
C ILE A 175 -5.28 -16.29 -11.09
N ALA A 176 -4.91 -15.04 -11.42
CA ALA A 176 -4.41 -14.08 -10.44
C ALA A 176 -5.47 -13.71 -9.41
N LEU A 177 -6.75 -13.56 -9.81
CA LEU A 177 -7.87 -13.33 -8.90
C LEU A 177 -8.14 -14.55 -8.00
N VAL A 178 -8.07 -15.77 -8.55
CA VAL A 178 -8.22 -17.01 -7.75
C VAL A 178 -7.11 -17.11 -6.70
N ILE A 179 -5.85 -16.85 -7.09
CA ILE A 179 -4.71 -16.81 -6.16
C ILE A 179 -4.93 -15.72 -5.10
N ALA A 180 -5.36 -14.53 -5.51
CA ALA A 180 -5.65 -13.42 -4.59
C ALA A 180 -6.70 -13.82 -3.55
N GLY A 181 -7.78 -14.51 -3.96
CA GLY A 181 -8.83 -14.99 -3.08
C GLY A 181 -8.32 -16.02 -2.07
N ILE A 182 -7.51 -16.99 -2.52
CA ILE A 182 -6.88 -17.98 -1.63
C ILE A 182 -5.92 -17.32 -0.63
N MET A 183 -5.13 -16.34 -1.10
CA MET A 183 -4.26 -15.55 -0.23
C MET A 183 -5.07 -14.75 0.80
N ALA A 184 -6.18 -14.12 0.39
CA ALA A 184 -7.05 -13.37 1.29
C ALA A 184 -7.67 -14.27 2.36
N LEU A 185 -8.11 -15.48 2.01
CA LEU A 185 -8.59 -16.48 2.97
C LEU A 185 -7.52 -16.85 4.00
N ALA A 186 -6.29 -17.07 3.56
CA ALA A 186 -5.16 -17.36 4.46
C ALA A 186 -4.86 -16.19 5.41
N PHE A 187 -4.93 -14.95 4.92
CA PHE A 187 -4.66 -13.76 5.74
C PHE A 187 -5.82 -13.38 6.65
N MET A 188 -7.07 -13.69 6.31
CA MET A 188 -8.21 -13.54 7.21
C MET A 188 -8.06 -14.39 8.48
N GLY A 189 -7.33 -15.52 8.42
CA GLY A 189 -7.00 -16.31 9.62
C GLY A 189 -6.16 -15.55 10.65
N PHE A 190 -5.42 -14.50 10.25
CA PHE A 190 -4.69 -13.63 11.17
C PHE A 190 -5.55 -12.47 11.71
N SER A 191 -6.75 -12.26 11.15
CA SER A 191 -7.70 -11.24 11.63
C SER A 191 -8.20 -11.61 13.01
N GLY A 192 -7.72 -10.91 14.04
CA GLY A 192 -8.10 -11.15 15.44
C GLY A 192 -6.92 -11.38 16.39
N MET A 193 -5.69 -11.58 15.88
CA MET A 193 -4.51 -11.74 16.75
C MET A 193 -4.15 -10.48 17.55
N ILE A 194 -4.38 -9.30 16.97
CA ILE A 194 -4.09 -8.00 17.61
C ILE A 194 -5.29 -7.08 17.38
N LYS A 195 -6.07 -6.83 18.43
CA LYS A 195 -7.19 -5.88 18.36
C LYS A 195 -6.64 -4.45 18.44
N ILE A 196 -6.68 -3.75 17.31
CA ILE A 196 -6.44 -2.30 17.25
C ILE A 196 -7.81 -1.65 17.46
N SER A 197 -8.18 -1.40 18.72
CA SER A 197 -9.40 -0.67 19.12
C SER A 197 -9.02 0.67 19.74
#